data_AF-A0A524F8C9-F1
#
_entry.id   AF-A0A524F8C9-F1
#
_cell.length_a   1.000
_cell.length_b   1.000
_cell.length_c   1.000
_cell.angle_alpha   90.00
_cell.angle_beta   90.00
_cell.angle_gamma   90.00
#
_symmetry.space_group_name_H-M   'P 1'
#
loop_
_entity.id
_entity.type
_entity.pdbx_description
1 polymer ?
#
loop_
_entity_poly.entity_id
_entity_poly.type
_entity_poly.pdbx_seq_one_letter_code
_entity_poly.pdbx_strand_id
1 'polypeptide(L)'
;MEESKSFQGKLQLLYYLISNGHLNDIRLFRAFLELNLTQFVPLRVRKYIQKIHIGNIYEDSPTLFYFDKEFPENIRTISAPHMITIMLQNLMLKEDDDLLILGAKSGYISALAHKMAPKGKIKILEANSRIAKITKRNIEKINLQDHIEVIVKNPLEGLPELGPWQKILVTGAIETSKITPLLNQLDNDHGVLFAPIGEESVQDYTQILRKNDDFYAEVQL
;
A
#
# COMPACT_ATOMS: atom_id res chain seq x y z
N MET A 1 -22.52 -16.75 10.29
CA MET A 1 -23.31 -15.51 10.15
C MET A 1 -22.42 -14.28 9.91
N GLU A 2 -21.31 -14.12 10.63
CA GLU A 2 -20.37 -13.00 10.46
C GLU A 2 -19.48 -13.13 9.21
N GLU A 3 -19.01 -14.34 8.89
CA GLU A 3 -18.24 -14.61 7.65
C GLU A 3 -19.05 -14.35 6.37
N SER A 4 -20.35 -14.67 6.38
CA SER A 4 -21.24 -14.43 5.24
C SER A 4 -21.49 -12.92 5.01
N LYS A 5 -21.65 -12.13 6.07
CA LYS A 5 -21.75 -10.67 5.99
C LYS A 5 -20.44 -10.02 5.51
N SER A 6 -19.30 -10.50 6.01
CA SER A 6 -17.97 -10.09 5.57
C SER A 6 -17.76 -10.33 4.06
N PHE A 7 -18.15 -11.51 3.58
CA PHE A 7 -18.06 -11.86 2.17
C PHE A 7 -18.98 -10.98 1.29
N GLN A 8 -20.22 -10.76 1.70
CA GLN A 8 -21.15 -9.86 1.00
C GLN A 8 -20.62 -8.41 0.93
N GLY A 9 -20.12 -7.87 2.05
CA GLY A 9 -19.54 -6.52 2.09
C GLY A 9 -18.34 -6.39 1.14
N LYS A 10 -17.48 -7.41 1.10
CA LYS A 10 -16.36 -7.45 0.17
C LYS A 10 -16.82 -7.47 -1.30
N LEU A 11 -17.84 -8.26 -1.65
CA LEU A 11 -18.39 -8.29 -3.00
C LEU A 11 -19.02 -6.94 -3.40
N GLN A 12 -19.72 -6.28 -2.47
CA GLN A 12 -20.28 -4.94 -2.69
C GLN A 12 -19.18 -3.92 -2.96
N LEU A 13 -18.09 -3.94 -2.16
CA LEU A 13 -16.93 -3.09 -2.39
C LEU A 13 -16.32 -3.32 -3.78
N LEU A 14 -16.09 -4.57 -4.15
CA LEU A 14 -15.49 -4.91 -5.43
C LEU A 14 -16.37 -4.47 -6.60
N TYR A 15 -17.68 -4.70 -6.51
CA TYR A 15 -18.64 -4.21 -7.49
C TYR A 15 -18.60 -2.68 -7.60
N TYR A 16 -18.59 -1.98 -6.47
CA TYR A 16 -18.46 -0.52 -6.43
C TYR A 16 -17.18 -0.05 -7.15
N LEU A 17 -16.02 -0.63 -6.82
CA LEU A 17 -14.74 -0.26 -7.43
C LEU A 17 -14.71 -0.51 -8.94
N ILE A 18 -15.30 -1.60 -9.42
CA ILE A 18 -15.42 -1.90 -10.86
C ILE A 18 -16.36 -0.91 -11.53
N SER A 19 -17.54 -0.67 -10.94
CA SER A 19 -18.58 0.19 -11.53
C SER A 19 -18.14 1.65 -11.67
N ASN A 20 -17.25 2.13 -10.79
CA ASN A 20 -16.65 3.46 -10.87
C ASN A 20 -15.35 3.50 -11.69
N GLY A 21 -14.98 2.41 -12.36
CA GLY A 21 -13.79 2.33 -13.21
C GLY A 21 -12.46 2.32 -12.45
N HIS A 22 -12.48 2.20 -11.12
CA HIS A 22 -11.25 2.14 -10.33
C HIS A 22 -10.54 0.79 -10.50
N LEU A 23 -11.26 -0.33 -10.43
CA LEU A 23 -10.69 -1.68 -10.48
C LEU A 23 -10.92 -2.36 -11.83
N ASN A 24 -9.84 -2.64 -12.55
CA ASN A 24 -9.84 -3.33 -13.83
C ASN A 24 -8.82 -4.47 -13.93
N ASP A 25 -7.83 -4.57 -13.02
CA ASP A 25 -6.89 -5.70 -12.99
C ASP A 25 -7.51 -6.92 -12.27
N ILE A 26 -7.65 -8.02 -13.02
CA ILE A 26 -8.23 -9.28 -12.51
C ILE A 26 -7.39 -9.92 -11.39
N ARG A 27 -6.06 -9.73 -11.40
CA ARG A 27 -5.17 -10.22 -10.34
C ARG A 27 -5.44 -9.46 -9.06
N LEU A 28 -5.61 -8.14 -9.14
CA LEU A 28 -5.94 -7.32 -7.97
C LEU A 28 -7.36 -7.61 -7.45
N PHE A 29 -8.33 -7.82 -8.34
CA PHE A 29 -9.67 -8.29 -7.95
C PHE A 29 -9.60 -9.59 -7.13
N ARG A 30 -8.87 -10.59 -7.63
CA ARG A 30 -8.66 -11.87 -6.91
C ARG A 30 -7.94 -11.64 -5.59
N ALA A 31 -6.93 -10.79 -5.56
CA ALA A 31 -6.18 -10.46 -4.35
C ALA A 31 -7.08 -9.89 -3.24
N PHE A 32 -7.96 -8.93 -3.58
CA PHE A 32 -8.95 -8.42 -2.64
C PHE A 32 -9.91 -9.52 -2.16
N LEU A 33 -10.39 -10.36 -3.09
CA LEU A 33 -11.31 -11.46 -2.77
C LEU A 33 -10.69 -12.46 -1.78
N GLU A 34 -9.42 -12.82 -1.97
CA GLU A 34 -8.70 -13.78 -1.13
C GLU A 34 -8.25 -13.17 0.21
N LEU A 35 -7.71 -11.95 0.20
CA LEU A 35 -7.15 -11.35 1.41
C LEU A 35 -8.23 -10.73 2.28
N ASN A 36 -8.21 -11.03 3.58
CA ASN A 36 -9.15 -10.47 4.54
C ASN A 36 -8.52 -9.26 5.25
N LEU A 37 -8.99 -8.05 4.91
CA LEU A 37 -8.56 -6.78 5.52
C LEU A 37 -8.52 -6.83 7.07
N THR A 38 -9.45 -7.54 7.71
CA THR A 38 -9.49 -7.65 9.18
C THR A 38 -8.25 -8.30 9.79
N GLN A 39 -7.51 -9.13 9.04
CA GLN A 39 -6.25 -9.76 9.49
C GLN A 39 -5.15 -8.71 9.70
N PHE A 40 -5.25 -7.57 8.99
CA PHE A 40 -4.30 -6.47 9.04
C PHE A 40 -4.67 -5.39 10.08
N VAL A 41 -5.85 -5.50 10.69
CA VAL A 41 -6.28 -4.59 11.77
C VAL A 41 -6.13 -5.29 13.13
N PRO A 42 -5.32 -4.74 14.07
CA PRO A 42 -5.18 -5.29 15.41
C PRO A 42 -6.53 -5.48 16.12
N LEU A 43 -6.68 -6.58 16.87
CA LEU A 43 -7.95 -6.93 17.54
C LEU A 43 -8.50 -5.81 18.44
N ARG A 44 -7.62 -5.09 19.15
CA ARG A 44 -8.02 -3.96 20.00
C ARG A 44 -8.66 -2.83 19.19
N VAL A 45 -8.11 -2.54 18.01
CA VAL A 45 -8.64 -1.51 17.10
C VAL A 45 -9.94 -1.97 16.47
N ARG A 46 -10.04 -3.25 16.05
CA ARG A 46 -11.31 -3.83 15.55
C ARG A 46 -12.44 -3.71 16.57
N LYS A 47 -12.20 -4.09 17.83
CA LYS A 47 -13.18 -3.96 18.91
C LYS A 47 -13.57 -2.50 19.16
N TYR A 48 -12.62 -1.58 19.04
CA TYR A 48 -12.90 -0.15 19.16
C TYR A 48 -13.83 0.33 18.04
N ILE A 49 -13.50 0.06 16.77
CA ILE A 49 -14.31 0.39 15.59
C ILE A 49 -15.74 -0.15 15.73
N GLN A 50 -15.87 -1.43 16.11
CA GLN A 50 -17.18 -2.07 16.34
C GLN A 50 -17.99 -1.37 17.44
N LYS A 51 -17.35 -1.00 18.56
CA LYS A 51 -18.02 -0.33 19.68
C LYS A 51 -18.61 1.02 19.28
N ILE A 52 -17.90 1.77 18.43
CA ILE A 52 -18.32 3.11 18.00
C ILE A 52 -19.14 3.10 16.71
N HIS A 53 -19.54 1.93 16.21
CA HIS A 53 -20.34 1.75 15.00
C HIS A 53 -19.77 2.47 13.76
N ILE A 54 -18.44 2.57 13.65
CA ILE A 54 -17.82 3.05 12.41
C ILE A 54 -17.95 1.96 11.35
N GLY A 55 -18.97 2.11 10.50
CA GLY A 55 -19.11 1.52 9.17
C GLY A 55 -18.94 0.00 9.03
N ASN A 56 -19.15 -0.48 7.82
CA ASN A 56 -18.61 -1.77 7.39
C ASN A 56 -17.12 -1.58 7.05
N ILE A 57 -16.25 -2.50 7.50
CA ILE A 57 -14.81 -2.43 7.21
C ILE A 57 -14.49 -2.55 5.71
N TYR A 58 -15.45 -3.02 4.90
CA TYR A 58 -15.36 -3.08 3.44
C TYR A 58 -16.03 -1.88 2.75
N GLU A 59 -16.08 -0.72 3.39
CA GLU A 59 -16.42 0.52 2.70
C GLU A 59 -15.21 1.10 1.97
N ASP A 60 -15.46 1.91 0.95
CA ASP A 60 -14.40 2.62 0.25
C ASP A 60 -13.89 3.85 1.04
N SER A 61 -13.33 3.59 2.22
CA SER A 61 -12.81 4.60 3.12
C SER A 61 -11.52 4.14 3.81
N PRO A 62 -10.66 5.06 4.28
CA PRO A 62 -9.46 4.69 5.00
C PRO A 62 -9.78 3.91 6.29
N THR A 63 -9.16 2.75 6.47
CA THR A 63 -9.41 1.89 7.63
C THR A 63 -8.40 2.17 8.74
N LEU A 64 -8.87 2.53 9.93
CA LEU A 64 -8.02 2.71 11.11
C LEU A 64 -7.35 1.39 11.53
N PHE A 65 -6.02 1.37 11.67
CA PHE A 65 -5.31 0.20 12.20
C PHE A 65 -4.44 0.50 13.42
N TYR A 66 -4.17 1.79 13.70
CA TYR A 66 -3.47 2.22 14.89
C TYR A 66 -3.93 3.62 15.27
N PHE A 67 -4.08 3.84 16.57
CA PHE A 67 -4.28 5.16 17.14
C PHE A 67 -3.56 5.21 18.49
N ASP A 68 -3.05 6.38 18.82
CA ASP A 68 -2.51 6.70 20.13
C ASP A 68 -3.45 7.74 20.76
N LYS A 69 -3.94 7.47 21.98
CA LYS A 69 -4.89 8.37 22.64
C LYS A 69 -4.21 9.64 23.15
N GLU A 70 -2.93 9.54 23.47
CA GLU A 70 -2.14 10.66 23.99
C GLU A 70 -1.59 11.52 22.85
N PHE A 71 -1.41 10.92 21.67
CA PHE A 71 -0.81 11.54 20.50
C PHE A 71 -1.67 11.31 19.25
N PRO A 72 -2.77 12.06 19.06
CA PRO A 72 -3.69 11.88 17.93
C PRO A 72 -3.03 11.98 16.54
N GLU A 73 -1.94 12.73 16.40
CA GLU A 73 -1.13 12.83 15.18
C GLU A 73 -0.48 11.49 14.76
N ASN A 74 -0.41 10.53 15.69
CA ASN A 74 0.08 9.19 15.44
C ASN A 74 -1.01 8.22 14.96
N ILE A 75 -2.22 8.69 14.65
CA ILE A 75 -3.23 7.88 13.95
C ILE A 75 -2.65 7.36 12.64
N ARG A 76 -2.84 6.07 12.37
CA ARG A 76 -2.45 5.44 11.11
C ARG A 76 -3.60 4.64 10.53
N THR A 77 -3.79 4.84 9.24
CA THR A 77 -4.84 4.23 8.43
C THR A 77 -4.23 3.39 7.31
N ILE A 78 -4.96 2.37 6.92
CA ILE A 78 -4.82 1.71 5.63
C ILE A 78 -5.56 2.60 4.64
N SER A 79 -4.95 2.86 3.46
CA SER A 79 -5.57 3.71 2.44
C SER A 79 -6.92 3.15 2.00
N ALA A 80 -7.81 4.02 1.51
CA ALA A 80 -9.10 3.60 0.97
C ALA A 80 -8.91 2.61 -0.20
N PRO A 81 -9.78 1.62 -0.37
CA PRO A 81 -9.72 0.65 -1.45
C PRO A 81 -9.52 1.24 -2.86
N HIS A 82 -10.25 2.29 -3.26
CA HIS A 82 -10.04 2.92 -4.57
C HIS A 82 -8.60 3.42 -4.73
N MET A 83 -8.06 4.04 -3.68
CA MET A 83 -6.70 4.58 -3.67
C MET A 83 -5.66 3.47 -3.74
N ILE A 84 -5.88 2.34 -3.05
CA ILE A 84 -5.04 1.15 -3.18
C ILE A 84 -5.04 0.65 -4.64
N THR A 85 -6.21 0.62 -5.26
CA THR A 85 -6.34 0.19 -6.65
C THR A 85 -5.61 1.13 -7.62
N ILE A 86 -5.79 2.45 -7.46
CA ILE A 86 -5.07 3.46 -8.24
C ILE A 86 -3.56 3.27 -8.10
N MET A 87 -3.06 3.13 -6.86
CA MET A 87 -1.63 2.91 -6.60
C MET A 87 -1.11 1.64 -7.28
N LEU A 88 -1.75 0.48 -7.06
CA LEU A 88 -1.22 -0.81 -7.53
C LEU A 88 -1.35 -1.01 -9.04
N GLN A 89 -2.44 -0.54 -9.67
CA GLN A 89 -2.59 -0.64 -11.12
C GLN A 89 -1.59 0.27 -11.86
N ASN A 90 -1.34 1.47 -11.33
CA ASN A 90 -0.34 2.38 -11.91
C ASN A 90 1.11 1.95 -11.66
N LEU A 91 1.40 0.97 -10.80
CA LEU A 91 2.74 0.36 -10.79
C LEU A 91 2.99 -0.54 -12.00
N MET A 92 1.93 -1.06 -12.63
CA MET A 92 2.03 -2.06 -13.71
C MET A 92 2.90 -3.26 -13.30
N LEU A 93 2.62 -3.82 -12.12
CA LEU A 93 3.36 -4.96 -11.55
C LEU A 93 3.33 -6.18 -12.49
N LYS A 94 4.50 -6.75 -12.74
CA LYS A 94 4.74 -8.08 -13.33
C LYS A 94 4.92 -9.11 -12.22
N GLU A 95 4.92 -10.39 -12.58
CA GLU A 95 4.95 -11.48 -11.59
C GLU A 95 6.26 -11.52 -10.76
N ASP A 96 7.34 -11.03 -11.34
CA ASP A 96 8.73 -11.09 -10.87
C ASP A 96 9.31 -9.74 -10.46
N ASP A 97 8.52 -8.67 -10.49
CA ASP A 97 8.98 -7.35 -10.07
C ASP A 97 9.29 -7.30 -8.56
N ASP A 98 10.48 -6.85 -8.20
CA ASP A 98 10.78 -6.44 -6.84
C ASP A 98 10.18 -5.05 -6.56
N LEU A 99 9.60 -4.89 -5.37
CA LEU A 99 8.84 -3.71 -4.98
C LEU A 99 9.34 -3.13 -3.66
N LEU A 100 9.73 -1.85 -3.69
CA LEU A 100 9.97 -1.06 -2.49
C LEU A 100 8.72 -0.25 -2.15
N ILE A 101 8.24 -0.35 -0.91
CA ILE A 101 7.09 0.41 -0.40
C ILE A 101 7.54 1.35 0.71
N LEU A 102 7.25 2.64 0.56
CA LEU A 102 7.46 3.66 1.58
C LEU A 102 6.16 3.88 2.35
N GLY A 103 6.19 3.55 3.65
CA GLY A 103 5.04 3.59 4.54
C GLY A 103 4.30 2.26 4.62
N ALA A 104 4.19 1.70 5.83
CA ALA A 104 3.78 0.30 5.96
C ALA A 104 2.29 0.02 5.75
N LYS A 105 1.41 0.98 6.06
CA LYS A 105 -0.07 0.86 5.93
C LYS A 105 -0.60 -0.51 6.42
N SER A 106 -0.10 -0.93 7.59
CA SER A 106 -0.33 -2.23 8.26
C SER A 106 0.05 -3.50 7.49
N GLY A 107 0.64 -3.39 6.29
CA GLY A 107 1.03 -4.50 5.42
C GLY A 107 -0.07 -4.98 4.47
N TYR A 108 -1.21 -4.29 4.39
CA TYR A 108 -2.31 -4.74 3.52
C TYR A 108 -2.00 -4.52 2.04
N ILE A 109 -1.46 -3.36 1.70
CA ILE A 109 -1.07 -3.01 0.32
C ILE A 109 0.04 -3.95 -0.17
N SER A 110 1.03 -4.26 0.67
CA SER A 110 2.10 -5.19 0.31
C SER A 110 1.60 -6.62 0.10
N ALA A 111 0.63 -7.09 0.90
CA ALA A 111 0.03 -8.39 0.70
C ALA A 111 -0.77 -8.46 -0.63
N LEU A 112 -1.50 -7.39 -0.98
CA LEU A 112 -2.17 -7.28 -2.28
C LEU A 112 -1.16 -7.24 -3.43
N ALA A 113 -0.10 -6.46 -3.30
CA ALA A 113 0.98 -6.38 -4.30
C ALA A 113 1.66 -7.75 -4.49
N HIS A 114 1.91 -8.51 -3.43
CA HIS A 114 2.48 -9.85 -3.52
C HIS A 114 1.59 -10.83 -4.31
N LYS A 115 0.26 -10.68 -4.24
CA LYS A 115 -0.65 -11.48 -5.08
C LYS A 115 -0.54 -11.16 -6.57
N MET A 116 -0.10 -9.95 -6.93
CA MET A 116 0.15 -9.53 -8.30
C MET A 116 1.57 -9.87 -8.79
N ALA A 117 2.55 -9.85 -7.86
CA ALA A 117 3.97 -10.13 -8.08
C ALA A 117 4.47 -11.26 -7.15
N PRO A 118 4.00 -12.52 -7.32
CA PRO A 118 4.27 -13.60 -6.38
C PRO A 118 5.73 -14.08 -6.38
N LYS A 119 6.49 -13.84 -7.45
CA LYS A 119 7.90 -14.25 -7.59
C LYS A 119 8.86 -13.16 -7.10
N GLY A 120 8.42 -11.90 -7.10
CA GLY A 120 9.19 -10.76 -6.59
C GLY A 120 9.30 -10.73 -5.06
N LYS A 121 10.24 -9.92 -4.58
CA LYS A 121 10.43 -9.57 -3.17
C LYS A 121 9.87 -8.18 -2.90
N ILE A 122 9.22 -8.04 -1.76
CA ILE A 122 8.69 -6.75 -1.31
C ILE A 122 9.44 -6.30 -0.07
N LYS A 123 9.96 -5.08 -0.10
CA LYS A 123 10.55 -4.41 1.07
C LYS A 123 9.68 -3.23 1.47
N ILE A 124 9.40 -3.11 2.76
CA ILE A 124 8.61 -2.02 3.33
C ILE A 124 9.52 -1.20 4.23
N LEU A 125 9.61 0.11 3.98
CA LEU A 125 10.28 1.06 4.86
C LEU A 125 9.27 1.78 5.74
N GLU A 126 9.48 1.74 7.05
CA GLU A 126 8.62 2.39 8.03
C GLU A 126 9.46 3.03 9.13
N ALA A 127 9.36 4.34 9.29
CA ALA A 127 10.13 5.08 10.30
C ALA A 127 9.68 4.75 11.73
N ASN A 128 8.39 4.48 11.94
CA ASN A 128 7.86 4.23 13.28
C ASN A 128 7.96 2.75 13.66
N SER A 129 8.84 2.44 14.61
CA SER A 129 9.09 1.07 15.08
C SER A 129 7.84 0.34 15.62
N ARG A 130 6.87 1.06 16.20
CA ARG A 130 5.59 0.46 16.66
C ARG A 130 4.74 0.03 15.47
N ILE A 131 4.67 0.85 14.43
CA ILE A 131 3.93 0.55 13.19
C ILE A 131 4.61 -0.58 12.43
N ALA A 132 5.94 -0.56 12.34
CA ALA A 132 6.70 -1.66 11.74
C ALA A 132 6.44 -2.99 12.46
N LYS A 133 6.41 -2.99 13.80
CA LYS A 133 6.10 -4.20 14.60
C LYS A 133 4.68 -4.72 14.38
N ILE A 134 3.69 -3.83 14.25
CA ILE A 134 2.31 -4.23 13.91
C ILE A 134 2.28 -4.87 12.52
N THR A 135 2.96 -4.25 11.56
CA THR A 135 3.04 -4.70 10.17
C THR A 135 3.70 -6.08 10.08
N LYS A 136 4.86 -6.29 10.70
CA LYS A 136 5.54 -7.61 10.76
C LYS A 136 4.61 -8.71 11.25
N ARG A 137 3.92 -8.46 12.37
CA ARG A 137 2.96 -9.41 12.93
C ARG A 137 1.79 -9.71 11.99
N ASN A 138 1.35 -8.75 11.18
CA ASN A 138 0.28 -8.98 10.22
C ASN A 138 0.76 -9.82 9.03
N ILE A 139 1.98 -9.57 8.54
CA ILE A 139 2.63 -10.36 7.49
C ILE A 139 2.89 -11.81 7.94
N GLU A 140 3.37 -12.01 9.17
CA GLU A 140 3.57 -13.35 9.76
C GLU A 140 2.26 -14.13 9.87
N LYS A 141 1.14 -13.50 10.26
CA LYS A 141 -0.17 -14.17 10.38
C LYS A 141 -0.68 -14.76 9.06
N ILE A 142 -0.24 -14.20 7.93
CA ILE A 142 -0.62 -14.65 6.60
C ILE A 142 0.51 -15.43 5.91
N ASN A 143 1.58 -15.78 6.65
CA ASN A 143 2.73 -16.54 6.21
C ASN A 143 3.47 -15.93 5.00
N LEU A 144 3.63 -14.61 4.96
CA LEU A 144 4.33 -13.92 3.87
C LEU A 144 5.68 -13.32 4.28
N GLN A 145 6.22 -13.66 5.45
CA GLN A 145 7.48 -13.09 5.96
C GLN A 145 8.71 -13.41 5.10
N ASP A 146 8.67 -14.49 4.32
CA ASP A 146 9.77 -14.86 3.42
C ASP A 146 9.76 -14.07 2.10
N HIS A 147 8.65 -13.40 1.81
CA HIS A 147 8.44 -12.59 0.59
C HIS A 147 8.35 -11.09 0.88
N ILE A 148 7.85 -10.72 2.06
CA ILE A 148 7.61 -9.34 2.46
C ILE A 148 8.42 -9.04 3.72
N GLU A 149 9.44 -8.20 3.60
CA GLU A 149 10.26 -7.76 4.71
C GLU A 149 9.91 -6.32 5.14
N VAL A 150 9.84 -6.09 6.44
CA VAL A 150 9.61 -4.75 7.02
C VAL A 150 10.89 -4.26 7.69
N ILE A 151 11.37 -3.10 7.27
CA ILE A 151 12.62 -2.48 7.72
C ILE A 151 12.30 -1.16 8.41
N VAL A 152 12.86 -0.98 9.60
CA VAL A 152 12.75 0.30 10.34
C VAL A 152 13.84 1.22 9.83
N LYS A 153 13.47 2.14 8.94
CA LYS A 153 14.38 3.09 8.27
C LYS A 153 13.59 4.33 7.87
N ASN A 154 14.27 5.46 7.68
CA ASN A 154 13.69 6.62 7.03
C ASN A 154 13.26 6.26 5.59
N PRO A 155 11.96 6.30 5.26
CA PRO A 155 11.51 5.89 3.92
C PRO A 155 12.06 6.77 2.80
N LEU A 156 12.31 8.07 3.06
CA LEU A 156 12.77 9.02 2.05
C LEU A 156 14.19 8.75 1.53
N GLU A 157 14.96 7.94 2.26
CA GLU A 157 16.29 7.49 1.81
C GLU A 157 16.21 6.30 0.84
N GLY A 158 15.05 5.64 0.75
CA GLY A 158 14.91 4.39 0.04
C GLY A 158 15.81 3.27 0.60
N LEU A 159 16.15 2.33 -0.28
CA LEU A 159 16.98 1.17 0.03
C LEU A 159 17.97 0.92 -1.12
N PRO A 160 18.92 1.85 -1.36
CA PRO A 160 19.85 1.78 -2.50
C PRO A 160 20.73 0.53 -2.47
N GLU A 161 21.01 -0.01 -1.29
CA GLU A 161 21.82 -1.22 -1.10
C GLU A 161 21.21 -2.50 -1.70
N LEU A 162 19.90 -2.51 -1.96
CA LEU A 162 19.18 -3.62 -2.59
C LEU A 162 18.55 -3.23 -3.94
N GLY A 163 18.81 -2.01 -4.42
CA GLY A 163 18.37 -1.57 -5.74
C GLY A 163 19.27 -2.11 -6.86
N PRO A 164 18.94 -1.83 -8.14
CA PRO A 164 17.78 -1.05 -8.56
C PRO A 164 16.44 -1.77 -8.34
N TRP A 165 15.37 -0.99 -8.14
CA TRP A 165 14.00 -1.49 -7.92
C TRP A 165 13.20 -1.43 -9.21
N GLN A 166 12.55 -2.52 -9.60
CA GLN A 166 11.60 -2.46 -10.71
C GLN A 166 10.43 -1.54 -10.35
N LYS A 167 9.99 -1.56 -9.09
CA LYS A 167 8.85 -0.78 -8.63
C LYS A 167 9.13 -0.07 -7.31
N ILE A 168 8.71 1.19 -7.22
CA ILE A 168 8.71 1.96 -5.97
C ILE A 168 7.31 2.53 -5.74
N LEU A 169 6.74 2.27 -4.57
CA LEU A 169 5.45 2.82 -4.18
C LEU A 169 5.58 3.71 -2.95
N VAL A 170 5.18 4.97 -3.08
CA VAL A 170 5.05 5.89 -1.94
C VAL A 170 3.58 5.95 -1.54
N THR A 171 3.28 5.56 -0.30
CA THR A 171 1.88 5.43 0.18
C THR A 171 1.40 6.63 1.01
N GLY A 172 2.31 7.56 1.30
CA GLY A 172 2.04 8.87 1.88
C GLY A 172 2.49 9.98 0.93
N ALA A 173 2.09 11.21 1.21
CA ALA A 173 2.53 12.36 0.45
C ALA A 173 4.06 12.51 0.51
N ILE A 174 4.66 12.93 -0.60
CA ILE A 174 6.06 13.28 -0.69
C ILE A 174 6.22 14.64 -1.37
N GLU A 175 7.02 15.52 -0.78
CA GLU A 175 7.40 16.76 -1.43
C GLU A 175 8.23 16.47 -2.69
N THR A 176 8.04 17.27 -3.74
CA THR A 176 8.82 17.18 -4.98
C THR A 176 10.33 17.22 -4.71
N SER A 177 10.77 17.99 -3.71
CA SER A 177 12.18 18.12 -3.32
C SER A 177 12.81 16.81 -2.80
N LYS A 178 11.98 15.85 -2.37
CA LYS A 178 12.42 14.60 -1.70
C LYS A 178 12.36 13.36 -2.59
N ILE A 179 11.92 13.48 -3.84
CA ILE A 179 11.70 12.31 -4.69
C ILE A 179 12.98 11.80 -5.38
N THR A 180 13.96 12.68 -5.63
CA THR A 180 15.17 12.36 -6.39
C THR A 180 15.95 11.14 -5.86
N PRO A 181 16.16 10.95 -4.54
CA PRO A 181 16.83 9.76 -4.03
C PRO A 181 16.15 8.45 -4.42
N LEU A 182 14.82 8.46 -4.57
CA LEU A 182 14.02 7.29 -4.96
C LEU A 182 14.11 7.03 -6.46
N LEU A 183 14.05 8.08 -7.29
CA LEU A 183 14.19 7.98 -8.74
C LEU A 183 15.53 7.37 -9.14
N ASN A 184 16.61 7.71 -8.44
CA ASN A 184 17.94 7.17 -8.70
C ASN A 184 18.03 5.66 -8.41
N GLN A 185 17.16 5.13 -7.56
CA GLN A 185 17.10 3.71 -7.21
C GLN A 185 16.16 2.92 -8.12
N LEU A 186 15.47 3.57 -9.06
CA LEU A 186 14.55 2.93 -9.98
C LEU A 186 15.30 2.22 -11.10
N ASP A 187 14.84 1.03 -11.50
CA ASP A 187 15.41 0.26 -12.61
C ASP A 187 15.40 1.07 -13.91
N ASN A 188 16.53 1.07 -14.62
CA ASN A 188 16.68 1.82 -15.87
C ASN A 188 16.00 1.13 -17.05
N ASP A 189 15.69 -0.15 -16.95
CA ASP A 189 14.90 -0.91 -17.92
C ASP A 189 13.42 -1.00 -17.49
N HIS A 190 12.72 0.13 -17.60
CA HIS A 190 11.27 0.24 -17.35
C HIS A 190 10.83 0.19 -15.89
N GLY A 191 11.64 0.71 -14.96
CA GLY A 191 11.24 0.88 -13.58
C GLY A 191 10.11 1.91 -13.43
N VAL A 192 9.17 1.68 -12.50
CA VAL A 192 8.01 2.54 -12.26
C VAL A 192 7.92 2.97 -10.81
N LEU A 193 7.84 4.28 -10.57
CA LEU A 193 7.52 4.86 -9.28
C LEU A 193 6.08 5.41 -9.31
N PHE A 194 5.32 5.16 -8.25
CA PHE A 194 4.04 5.84 -8.04
C PHE A 194 4.02 6.54 -6.69
N ALA A 195 3.60 7.80 -6.67
CA ALA A 195 3.56 8.61 -5.46
C ALA A 195 2.50 9.73 -5.52
N PRO A 196 1.84 10.07 -4.40
CA PRO A 196 1.21 11.38 -4.22
C PRO A 196 2.32 12.42 -4.01
N ILE A 197 2.55 13.28 -5.01
CA ILE A 197 3.62 14.28 -5.04
C ILE A 197 3.03 15.67 -4.86
N GLY A 198 3.54 16.44 -3.92
CA GLY A 198 3.15 17.84 -3.77
C GLY A 198 3.42 18.39 -2.37
N GLU A 199 3.03 19.64 -2.19
CA GLU A 199 3.12 20.35 -0.91
C GLU A 199 1.89 20.05 -0.03
N GLU A 200 1.93 20.41 1.26
CA GLU A 200 0.95 19.95 2.27
C GLU A 200 -0.54 20.10 1.88
N SER A 201 -0.90 21.06 1.01
CA SER A 201 -2.29 21.36 0.64
C SER A 201 -2.73 20.84 -0.74
N VAL A 202 -1.81 20.45 -1.62
CA VAL A 202 -2.11 20.02 -3.00
C VAL A 202 -1.15 18.90 -3.39
N GLN A 203 -1.70 17.74 -3.74
CA GLN A 203 -0.94 16.54 -4.12
C GLN A 203 -1.47 16.00 -5.44
N ASP A 204 -0.57 15.81 -6.39
CA ASP A 204 -0.82 15.14 -7.66
C ASP A 204 -0.41 13.67 -7.54
N TYR A 205 -1.32 12.76 -7.82
CA TYR A 205 -1.00 11.33 -7.83
C TYR A 205 -0.30 10.98 -9.13
N THR A 206 1.01 10.78 -9.06
CA THR A 206 1.88 10.76 -10.23
C THR A 206 2.52 9.40 -10.43
N GLN A 207 2.42 8.88 -11.66
CA GLN A 207 3.23 7.76 -12.13
C GLN A 207 4.50 8.32 -12.80
N ILE A 208 5.65 7.76 -12.45
CA ILE A 208 6.94 8.11 -13.07
C ILE A 208 7.57 6.84 -13.62
N LEU A 209 7.80 6.80 -14.93
CA LEU A 209 8.52 5.74 -15.63
C LEU A 209 9.97 6.16 -15.84
N ARG A 210 10.92 5.27 -15.53
CA ARG A 210 12.31 5.41 -15.94
C ARG A 210 12.58 4.57 -17.18
N LYS A 211 13.26 5.17 -18.16
CA LYS A 211 13.79 4.47 -19.33
C LYS A 211 15.18 5.02 -19.62
N ASN A 212 16.19 4.18 -19.49
CA ASN A 212 17.60 4.58 -19.46
C ASN A 212 17.83 5.63 -18.37
N ASP A 213 18.30 6.82 -18.75
CA ASP A 213 18.58 7.94 -17.86
C ASP A 213 17.45 8.98 -17.84
N ASP A 214 16.36 8.74 -18.60
CA ASP A 214 15.23 9.65 -18.70
C ASP A 214 14.07 9.22 -17.79
N PHE A 215 13.31 10.21 -17.32
CA PHE A 215 12.11 10.05 -16.50
C PHE A 215 10.89 10.68 -17.19
N TYR A 216 9.79 9.94 -17.22
CA TYR A 216 8.53 10.35 -17.83
C TYR A 216 7.44 10.32 -16.76
N ALA A 217 6.81 11.47 -16.50
CA ALA A 217 5.79 11.60 -15.46
C ALA A 217 4.40 11.80 -16.07
N GLU A 218 3.40 11.13 -15.49
CA GLU A 218 1.99 11.27 -15.84
C GLU A 218 1.16 11.44 -14.56
N VAL A 219 0.41 12.55 -14.48
CA VAL A 219 -0.53 12.83 -13.38
C VAL A 219 -1.82 12.05 -13.62
N GLN A 220 -2.22 11.26 -12.63
CA GLN A 220 -3.39 10.39 -12.70
C GLN A 220 -4.62 11.00 -12.02
N LEU A 221 -4.41 11.78 -10.95
CA LEU A 221 -5.44 12.47 -10.16
C LEU A 221 -4.89 13.77 -9.58
#